data_AF-A0A6P0J1N0-F1
#
_entry.id   AF-A0A6P0J1N0-F1
#
_cell.length_a   1.000
_cell.length_b   1.000
_cell.length_c   1.000
_cell.angle_alpha   90.00
_cell.angle_beta   90.00
_cell.angle_gamma   90.00
#
_symmetry.space_group_name_H-M   'P 1'
#
loop_
_entity.id
_entity.type
_entity.pdbx_description
1 polymer ?
#
loop_
_entity_poly.entity_id
_entity_poly.type
_entity_poly.pdbx_seq_one_letter_code
_entity_poly.pdbx_strand_id
1 'polypeptide(L)' 'IQEGRLEGKIQAKLESIPRLLALGLTIEQVAQALELEVEQVTQVVQQSTDS' A
#
# COMPACT_ATOMS: atom_id res chain seq x y z
N ILE A 1 -21.79 10.75 -0.97
CA ILE A 1 -21.03 10.63 0.30
C ILE A 1 -20.46 9.23 0.61
N GLN A 2 -20.73 8.19 -0.19
CA GLN A 2 -20.17 6.85 0.07
C GLN A 2 -18.81 6.62 -0.63
N GLU A 3 -18.59 7.21 -1.81
CA GLU A 3 -17.37 7.04 -2.61
C GLU A 3 -16.11 7.56 -1.91
N GLY A 4 -16.12 8.79 -1.38
CA GLY A 4 -14.96 9.36 -0.70
C GLY A 4 -14.49 8.61 0.55
N ARG A 5 -15.37 7.83 1.21
CA ARG A 5 -14.97 6.97 2.34
C ARG A 5 -14.22 5.73 1.87
N LEU A 6 -14.61 5.16 0.71
CA LEU A 6 -13.93 4.00 0.14
C LEU A 6 -12.57 4.40 -0.43
N GLU A 7 -12.52 5.51 -1.15
CA GLU A 7 -11.27 6.10 -1.69
C GLU A 7 -10.28 6.41 -0.56
N GLY A 8 -10.74 7.05 0.52
CA GLY A 8 -9.87 7.36 1.67
C GLY A 8 -9.31 6.11 2.37
N LYS A 9 -10.07 5.01 2.41
CA LYS A 9 -9.57 3.74 2.97
C LYS A 9 -8.49 3.11 2.09
N ILE A 10 -8.69 3.12 0.77
CA ILE A 10 -7.70 2.59 -0.18
C ILE A 10 -6.43 3.44 -0.11
N GLN A 11 -6.57 4.76 -0.15
CA GLN A 11 -5.43 5.67 -0.10
C GLN A 11 -4.64 5.53 1.20
N ALA A 12 -5.29 5.43 2.36
CA ALA A 12 -4.60 5.20 3.62
C ALA A 12 -3.82 3.87 3.65
N LYS A 13 -4.35 2.81 3.03
CA LYS A 13 -3.62 1.53 2.88
C LYS A 13 -2.37 1.74 2.01
N LEU A 14 -2.49 2.41 0.87
CA LEU A 14 -1.36 2.66 -0.05
C LEU A 14 -0.26 3.51 0.59
N GLU A 15 -0.63 4.59 1.29
CA GLU A 15 0.32 5.47 1.99
C GLU A 15 1.06 4.78 3.14
N SER A 16 0.52 3.68 3.67
CA SER A 16 1.14 2.88 4.73
C SER A 16 2.25 1.95 4.23
N ILE A 17 2.26 1.62 2.93
CA ILE A 17 3.17 0.63 2.32
C ILE A 17 4.65 0.97 2.56
N PRO A 18 5.16 2.18 2.26
CA PRO A 18 6.59 2.48 2.43
C PRO A 18 7.05 2.35 3.88
N ARG A 19 6.20 2.73 4.84
CA ARG A 19 6.50 2.60 6.27
C ARG A 19 6.60 1.15 6.71
N LEU A 20 5.69 0.28 6.25
CA LEU A 20 5.70 -1.13 6.62
C LEU A 20 6.94 -1.85 6.07
N LEU A 21 7.36 -1.52 4.85
CA LEU A 21 8.60 -2.02 4.27
C LEU A 21 9.83 -1.53 5.03
N ALA A 22 9.85 -0.26 5.46
CA ALA A 22 10.93 0.30 6.29
C ALA A 22 11.02 -0.38 7.68
N LEU A 23 9.93 -0.98 8.17
CA LEU A 23 9.91 -1.80 9.39
C LEU A 23 10.40 -3.24 9.16
N GLY A 24 10.81 -3.58 7.93
CA GLY A 24 11.39 -4.87 7.58
C GLY A 24 10.39 -5.94 7.13
N LEU A 25 9.13 -5.57 6.87
CA LEU A 25 8.16 -6.49 6.27
C LEU A 25 8.47 -6.72 4.79
N THR A 26 8.16 -7.90 4.28
CA THR A 26 8.24 -8.19 2.84
C THR A 26 7.01 -7.67 2.09
N ILE A 27 7.11 -7.56 0.76
CA ILE A 27 6.00 -7.11 -0.11
C ILE A 27 4.76 -8.01 0.10
N GLU A 28 4.94 -9.31 0.20
CA GLU A 28 3.87 -10.29 0.41
C GLU A 28 3.20 -10.13 1.78
N GLN A 29 3.99 -9.86 2.82
CA GLN A 29 3.47 -9.63 4.17
C GLN A 29 2.69 -8.32 4.24
N VAL A 30 3.15 -7.27 3.54
CA VAL A 30 2.43 -5.99 3.44
C VAL A 30 1.13 -6.16 2.66
N ALA A 31 1.15 -6.88 1.54
CA ALA A 31 -0.04 -7.19 0.75
C ALA A 31 -1.09 -7.91 1.60
N GLN A 32 -0.68 -8.95 2.35
CA GLN A 32 -1.56 -9.67 3.26
C GLN A 32 -2.10 -8.77 4.38
N ALA A 33 -1.24 -7.98 5.03
CA ALA A 33 -1.63 -7.12 6.16
C ALA A 33 -2.59 -5.99 5.75
N LEU A 34 -2.49 -5.51 4.52
CA LEU A 34 -3.33 -4.45 3.98
C LEU A 34 -4.51 -4.99 3.17
N GLU A 35 -4.65 -6.30 3.01
CA GLU A 35 -5.65 -6.94 2.14
C GLU A 35 -5.58 -6.38 0.71
N LEU A 36 -4.37 -6.23 0.20
CA LEU A 36 -4.07 -5.77 -1.15
C LEU A 36 -3.48 -6.90 -1.97
N GLU A 37 -3.53 -6.76 -3.29
CA GLU A 37 -2.77 -7.62 -4.19
C GLU A 37 -1.28 -7.28 -4.13
N VAL A 38 -0.43 -8.28 -4.27
CA VAL A 38 1.04 -8.11 -4.31
C VAL A 38 1.46 -7.15 -5.42
N GLU A 39 0.77 -7.18 -6.56
CA GLU A 39 1.00 -6.25 -7.68
C GLU A 39 0.75 -4.80 -7.29
N GLN A 40 -0.31 -4.52 -6.51
CA GLN A 40 -0.62 -3.16 -6.07
C GLN A 40 0.47 -2.63 -5.13
N VAL A 41 0.95 -3.47 -4.22
CA VAL A 41 2.05 -3.11 -3.32
C VAL A 41 3.33 -2.84 -4.11
N THR A 42 3.62 -3.68 -5.10
CA THR A 42 4.80 -3.54 -5.97
C THR A 42 4.77 -2.25 -6.77
N GLN A 43 3.62 -1.88 -7.34
CA GLN A 43 3.45 -0.63 -8.09
C GLN A 43 3.72 0.60 -7.22
N VAL A 44 3.19 0.64 -6.00
CA VAL A 44 3.41 1.77 -5.07
C VAL A 44 4.89 1.93 -4.73
N VAL A 45 5.59 0.81 -4.50
CA VAL A 45 7.04 0.83 -4.22
C VAL A 45 7.82 1.34 -5.43
N GLN A 46 7.51 0.86 -6.63
CA GLN A 46 8.16 1.30 -7.86
C GLN A 46 7.94 2.79 -8.10
N GLN A 47 6.71 3.29 -7.94
CA GLN A 47 6.39 4.72 -8.08
C GLN A 47 7.08 5.60 -7.04
N SER A 48 7.31 5.08 -5.82
CA SER A 48 8.01 5.81 -4.76
C SER A 48 9.53 5.91 -4.98
N THR A 49 10.10 5.07 -5.85
CA THR A 49 11.55 5.02 -6.12
C THR A 49 11.94 5.86 -7.35
N ASP A 50 10.95 6.30 -8.14
CA ASP A 50 11.14 7.07 -9.39
C ASP A 50 10.95 8.59 -9.19
N SER A 51 11.18 9.10 -7.96
CA SER A 51 11.09 10.52 -7.59
C SER A 51 12.33 11.02 -6.87
#